data_AF-A0A2N1RDF4-F1
#
_entry.id   AF-A0A2N1RDF4-F1
#
_cell.length_a   1.000
_cell.length_b   1.000
_cell.length_c   1.000
_cell.angle_alpha   90.00
_cell.angle_beta   90.00
_cell.angle_gamma   90.00
#
_symmetry.space_group_name_H-M   'P 1'
#
loop_
_entity.id
_entity.type
_entity.pdbx_description
1 polymer ?
#
loop_
_entity_poly.entity_id
_entity_poly.type
_entity_poly.pdbx_seq_one_letter_code
_entity_poly.pdbx_strand_id
1 'polypeptide(L)'
;MNITFYGAARTVTGSCTFVECASRQLLVDCGLPQGHDEKKLGLELPFNAAHIDFVLLTHAHIDHSGRIPLLVKEGFNGRILCTEATADLCGIMLADSGHIQEMEVEWQNRKRR
;
A
#
# COMPACT_ATOMS: atom_id res chain seq x y z
N MET A 1 12.41 19.02 7.27
CA MET A 1 11.79 17.68 7.29
C MET A 1 10.29 17.89 7.31
N ASN A 2 9.57 17.32 6.34
CA ASN A 2 8.11 17.41 6.25
C ASN A 2 7.51 16.00 6.32
N ILE A 3 6.34 15.89 6.92
CA ILE A 3 5.60 14.62 7.03
C ILE A 3 4.17 14.87 6.57
N THR A 4 3.67 14.03 5.66
CA THR A 4 2.31 14.07 5.14
C THR A 4 1.66 12.72 5.35
N PHE A 5 0.45 12.72 5.91
CA PHE A 5 -0.33 11.51 6.16
C PHE A 5 -1.32 11.28 5.03
N TYR A 6 -1.11 10.24 4.24
CA TYR A 6 -1.98 9.85 3.13
C TYR A 6 -2.97 8.74 3.50
N GLY A 7 -2.84 8.14 4.68
CA GLY A 7 -3.78 7.16 5.22
C GLY A 7 -3.55 6.91 6.70
N ALA A 8 -4.38 6.04 7.30
CA ALA A 8 -4.47 5.85 8.76
C ALA A 8 -4.65 7.17 9.58
N ALA A 9 -5.13 8.24 8.92
CA ALA A 9 -5.37 9.53 9.54
C ALA A 9 -6.86 9.67 9.88
N ARG A 10 -7.21 9.45 11.15
CA ARG A 10 -8.61 9.30 11.62
C ARG A 10 -9.35 8.10 11.00
N THR A 11 -8.59 7.14 10.50
CA THR A 11 -9.01 5.83 10.00
C THR A 11 -8.06 4.78 10.56
N VAL A 12 -8.40 3.49 10.44
CA VAL A 12 -7.50 2.41 10.91
C VAL A 12 -6.65 1.90 9.77
N THR A 13 -7.25 1.71 8.59
CA THR A 13 -6.58 1.04 7.47
C THR A 13 -5.93 2.01 6.49
N GLY A 14 -5.13 1.45 5.58
CA GLY A 14 -4.50 2.19 4.51
C GLY A 14 -3.28 2.99 4.92
N SER A 15 -2.52 2.53 5.92
CA SER A 15 -1.33 3.23 6.44
C SER A 15 -0.40 3.65 5.29
N CYS A 16 -0.14 4.95 5.20
CA CYS A 16 0.77 5.51 4.20
C CYS A 16 1.21 6.89 4.66
N THR A 17 2.45 6.98 5.11
CA THR A 17 3.05 8.24 5.58
C THR A 17 4.20 8.62 4.66
N PHE A 18 4.09 9.80 4.06
CA PHE A 18 5.12 10.35 3.20
C PHE A 18 6.03 11.28 4.00
N VAL A 19 7.34 11.10 3.83
CA VAL A 19 8.35 11.85 4.56
C VAL A 19 9.34 12.44 3.58
N GLU A 20 9.57 13.74 3.71
CA GLU A 20 10.58 14.48 2.94
C GLU A 20 11.69 14.95 3.88
N CYS A 21 12.90 14.47 3.65
CA CYS A 21 14.06 14.83 4.45
C CYS A 21 15.35 14.68 3.64
N ALA A 22 16.32 15.56 3.84
CA ALA A 22 17.64 15.50 3.19
C ALA A 22 17.58 15.32 1.66
N SER A 23 16.65 16.02 1.00
CA SER A 23 16.40 15.91 -0.45
C SER A 23 16.00 14.51 -0.93
N ARG A 24 15.40 13.71 -0.03
CA ARG A 24 14.84 12.39 -0.31
C ARG A 24 13.35 12.36 0.02
N GLN A 25 12.64 11.54 -0.73
CA GLN A 25 11.22 11.26 -0.60
C GLN A 25 11.03 9.79 -0.27
N LEU A 26 10.52 9.48 0.92
CA LEU A 26 10.33 8.12 1.39
C LEU A 26 8.89 7.89 1.86
N LEU A 27 8.47 6.63 1.82
CA LEU A 27 7.21 6.19 2.41
C LEU A 27 7.49 5.35 3.65
N VAL A 28 6.70 5.57 4.70
CA VAL A 28 6.49 4.59 5.77
C VAL A 28 5.15 3.94 5.51
N ASP A 29 5.21 2.65 5.17
CA ASP A 29 4.09 1.82 4.70
C ASP A 29 3.44 2.30 3.38
N CYS A 30 2.76 1.36 2.72
CA CYS A 30 1.90 1.60 1.57
C CYS A 30 0.76 0.58 1.61
N GLY A 31 -0.16 0.80 2.54
CA GLY A 31 -1.20 -0.16 2.91
C GLY A 31 -2.51 0.02 2.16
N LEU A 32 -3.26 -1.06 2.01
CA LEU A 32 -4.59 -1.08 1.37
C LEU A 32 -5.68 -0.62 2.35
N PRO A 33 -6.46 0.43 2.02
CA PRO A 33 -7.68 0.75 2.75
C PRO A 33 -8.71 -0.38 2.65
N GLN A 34 -9.41 -0.69 3.75
CA GLN A 34 -10.40 -1.77 3.78
C GLN A 34 -11.75 -1.31 4.34
N GLY A 35 -12.82 -1.98 3.92
CA GLY A 35 -14.15 -1.77 4.46
C GLY A 35 -14.64 -0.34 4.29
N HIS A 36 -14.96 0.34 5.40
CA HIS A 36 -15.48 1.71 5.34
C HIS A 36 -14.41 2.74 4.94
N ASP A 37 -13.13 2.46 5.22
CA ASP A 37 -12.03 3.39 4.96
C ASP A 37 -11.70 3.47 3.47
N GLU A 38 -11.96 2.41 2.69
CA GLU A 38 -11.78 2.39 1.23
C GLU A 38 -12.57 3.50 0.54
N LYS A 39 -13.80 3.77 0.99
CA LYS A 39 -14.62 4.85 0.44
C LYS A 39 -14.09 6.25 0.75
N LYS A 40 -13.30 6.40 1.82
CA LYS A 40 -12.73 7.68 2.25
C LYS A 40 -11.39 7.96 1.61
N LEU A 41 -10.55 6.93 1.51
CA LEU A 41 -9.17 7.03 1.04
C LEU A 41 -9.02 6.78 -0.46
N GLY A 42 -9.89 5.96 -1.04
CA GLY A 42 -9.71 5.46 -2.40
C GLY A 42 -8.54 4.48 -2.53
N LEU A 43 -8.38 3.92 -3.72
CA LEU A 43 -7.28 2.99 -4.03
C LEU A 43 -6.08 3.67 -4.70
N GLU A 44 -6.28 4.85 -5.29
CA GLU A 44 -5.26 5.60 -6.01
C GLU A 44 -4.15 6.11 -5.08
N LEU A 45 -2.94 6.27 -5.62
CA LEU A 45 -1.83 6.87 -4.90
C LEU A 45 -1.89 8.41 -5.04
N PRO A 46 -1.90 9.17 -3.93
CA PRO A 46 -1.99 10.64 -3.96
C PRO A 46 -0.65 11.33 -4.26
N PHE A 47 0.31 10.59 -4.83
CA PHE A 47 1.67 11.04 -5.12
C PHE A 47 2.23 10.26 -6.33
N ASN A 48 3.31 10.77 -6.92
CA ASN A 48 3.98 10.08 -8.02
C ASN A 48 4.90 8.97 -7.49
N ALA A 49 4.53 7.71 -7.71
CA ALA A 49 5.29 6.53 -7.30
C ALA A 49 6.74 6.53 -7.82
N ALA A 50 6.98 7.05 -9.02
CA ALA A 50 8.31 7.11 -9.63
C ALA A 50 9.27 8.09 -8.92
N HIS A 51 8.77 8.99 -8.07
CA HIS A 51 9.60 9.94 -7.31
C HIS A 51 10.01 9.42 -5.92
N ILE A 52 9.46 8.29 -5.47
CA ILE A 52 9.79 7.73 -4.15
C ILE A 52 11.15 7.01 -4.21
N ASP A 53 12.08 7.40 -3.33
CA ASP A 53 13.42 6.84 -3.24
C ASP A 53 13.42 5.43 -2.62
N PHE A 54 12.69 5.26 -1.52
CA PHE A 54 12.58 3.99 -0.81
C PHE A 54 11.34 3.94 0.09
N VAL A 55 10.94 2.72 0.44
CA VAL A 55 9.84 2.43 1.36
C VAL A 55 10.40 1.75 2.60
N LEU A 56 9.98 2.20 3.77
CA LEU A 56 10.12 1.48 5.03
C LEU A 56 8.79 0.77 5.30
N LEU A 57 8.78 -0.55 5.24
CA LEU A 57 7.60 -1.34 5.58
C LEU A 57 7.72 -1.84 7.03
N THR A 58 6.77 -1.43 7.87
CA THR A 58 6.81 -1.72 9.30
C THR A 58 6.56 -3.18 9.62
N HIS A 59 5.56 -3.79 8.98
CA HIS A 59 5.20 -5.21 9.11
C HIS A 59 4.28 -5.66 7.96
N ALA A 60 3.97 -6.96 7.89
CA ALA A 60 3.40 -7.57 6.69
C ALA A 60 1.89 -7.35 6.47
N HIS A 61 1.13 -6.86 7.46
CA HIS A 61 -0.33 -6.75 7.33
C HIS A 61 -0.77 -5.93 6.11
N ILE A 62 -1.88 -6.34 5.48
CA ILE A 62 -2.36 -5.76 4.21
C ILE A 62 -2.73 -4.28 4.33
N ASP A 63 -3.15 -3.82 5.49
CA ASP A 63 -3.40 -2.41 5.76
C ASP A 63 -2.11 -1.57 5.92
N HIS A 64 -0.93 -2.19 5.81
CA HIS A 64 0.40 -1.57 5.74
C HIS A 64 1.18 -1.92 4.45
N SER A 65 0.96 -3.09 3.86
CA SER A 65 1.69 -3.59 2.69
C SER A 65 0.85 -3.65 1.39
N GLY A 66 -0.47 -3.62 1.49
CA GLY A 66 -1.37 -4.06 0.42
C GLY A 66 -1.42 -3.20 -0.84
N ARG A 67 -0.91 -1.96 -0.81
CA ARG A 67 -0.74 -1.10 -2.00
C ARG A 67 0.68 -1.13 -2.58
N ILE A 68 1.62 -1.89 -2.01
CA ILE A 68 2.97 -2.04 -2.58
C ILE A 68 2.95 -2.56 -4.03
N PRO A 69 2.14 -3.57 -4.40
CA PRO A 69 2.06 -4.00 -5.80
C PRO A 69 1.59 -2.89 -6.75
N LEU A 70 0.64 -2.05 -6.29
CA LEU A 70 0.19 -0.87 -7.04
C LEU A 70 1.29 0.18 -7.17
N LEU A 71 2.03 0.45 -6.09
CA LEU A 71 3.18 1.35 -6.08
C LEU A 71 4.23 0.96 -7.13
N VAL A 72 4.57 -0.33 -7.20
CA VAL A 72 5.50 -0.87 -8.21
C VAL A 72 4.92 -0.73 -9.62
N LYS A 73 3.64 -1.05 -9.80
CA LYS A 73 2.94 -0.91 -11.08
C LYS A 73 2.92 0.54 -11.59
N GLU A 74 2.84 1.51 -10.69
CA GLU A 74 2.84 2.95 -11.02
C GLU A 74 4.23 3.56 -11.19
N GLY A 75 5.29 2.75 -11.15
CA GLY A 75 6.64 3.15 -11.57
C GLY A 75 7.67 3.31 -10.45
N PHE A 76 7.35 2.90 -9.22
CA PHE A 76 8.35 2.80 -8.17
C PHE A 76 9.39 1.71 -8.49
N ASN A 77 10.67 2.10 -8.44
CA ASN A 77 11.81 1.19 -8.68
C ASN A 77 12.85 1.25 -7.54
N GLY A 78 12.48 1.85 -6.40
CA GLY A 78 13.35 1.98 -5.24
C GLY A 78 13.42 0.71 -4.39
N ARG A 79 14.10 0.80 -3.26
CA ARG A 79 14.21 -0.32 -2.30
C ARG A 79 13.05 -0.31 -1.31
N ILE A 80 12.55 -1.49 -0.97
CA ILE A 80 11.65 -1.70 0.17
C ILE A 80 12.48 -2.31 1.28
N LEU A 81 12.58 -1.63 2.41
CA LEU A 81 13.34 -2.07 3.58
C LEU A 81 12.36 -2.56 4.65
N CYS A 82 12.56 -3.78 5.11
CA CYS A 82 11.81 -4.40 6.19
C CYS A 82 12.66 -5.51 6.83
N THR A 83 12.14 -6.15 7.87
CA THR A 83 12.74 -7.36 8.44
C THR A 83 12.56 -8.56 7.51
N GLU A 84 13.43 -9.55 7.62
CA GLU A 84 13.33 -10.82 6.85
C GLU A 84 11.97 -11.49 7.04
N ALA A 85 11.50 -11.61 8.29
CA ALA A 85 10.19 -12.17 8.59
C ALA A 85 9.02 -11.41 7.93
N THR A 86 9.12 -10.08 7.79
CA THR A 86 8.10 -9.28 7.09
C THR A 86 8.13 -9.57 5.59
N ALA A 87 9.32 -9.66 4.99
CA ALA A 87 9.46 -9.99 3.56
C ALA A 87 8.87 -11.37 3.24
N ASP A 88 9.18 -12.38 4.06
CA ASP A 88 8.66 -13.74 3.89
C ASP A 88 7.13 -13.78 3.99
N LEU A 89 6.55 -13.12 5.00
CA LEU A 89 5.10 -13.05 5.17
C LEU A 89 4.42 -12.29 4.02
N CYS A 90 5.02 -11.19 3.55
CA CYS A 90 4.48 -10.44 2.41
C CYS A 90 4.39 -11.29 1.14
N GLY A 91 5.33 -12.22 0.92
CA GLY A 91 5.29 -13.15 -0.21
C GLY A 91 4.01 -13.98 -0.26
N ILE A 92 3.47 -14.35 0.90
CA ILE A 92 2.22 -15.11 1.03
C ILE A 92 1.01 -14.17 1.04
N MET A 93 1.04 -13.16 1.92
CA MET A 93 -0.11 -12.29 2.16
C MET A 93 -0.52 -11.49 0.92
N LEU A 94 0.44 -10.97 0.15
CA LEU A 94 0.13 -10.17 -1.05
C LEU A 94 -0.49 -11.03 -2.16
N ALA A 95 -0.02 -12.28 -2.32
CA ALA A 95 -0.57 -13.21 -3.31
C ALA A 95 -2.01 -13.62 -2.96
N ASP A 96 -2.27 -13.95 -1.69
CA ASP A 96 -3.61 -14.29 -1.20
C ASP A 96 -4.57 -13.09 -1.32
N SER A 97 -4.13 -11.89 -0.93
CA SER A 97 -4.92 -10.67 -1.08
C SER A 97 -5.27 -10.38 -2.54
N GLY A 98 -4.34 -10.58 -3.48
CA GLY A 98 -4.59 -10.46 -4.91
C GLY A 98 -5.64 -11.45 -5.40
N HIS A 99 -5.52 -12.73 -4.99
CA HIS A 99 -6.48 -13.77 -5.37
C HIS A 99 -7.90 -13.46 -4.86
N ILE A 100 -8.04 -13.00 -3.61
CA ILE A 100 -9.34 -12.60 -3.05
C ILE A 100 -9.96 -11.45 -3.86
N GLN A 101 -9.16 -10.43 -4.20
CA GLN A 101 -9.65 -9.29 -5.01
C GLN A 101 -10.12 -9.75 -6.41
N GLU A 102 -9.39 -10.65 -7.06
CA GLU A 102 -9.81 -11.25 -8.34
C GLU A 102 -11.14 -11.99 -8.20
N MET A 103 -11.27 -12.85 -7.19
CA MET A 103 -12.50 -13.59 -6.92
C MET A 103 -13.71 -12.68 -6.66
N GLU A 104 -13.50 -11.60 -5.90
CA GLU A 104 -14.54 -10.59 -5.65
C GLU A 104 -15.01 -9.94 -6.95
N VAL A 105 -14.07 -9.52 -7.81
CA VAL A 105 -14.38 -8.92 -9.12
C VAL A 105 -15.17 -9.91 -10.00
N GLU A 106 -14.76 -11.18 -10.06
CA GLU A 106 -15.49 -12.20 -10.80
C GLU A 106 -16.92 -12.37 -10.28
N TRP A 107 -17.10 -12.42 -8.96
CA TRP A 107 -18.40 -12.57 -8.32
C TRP A 107 -19.32 -11.38 -8.64
N GLN A 108 -18.81 -10.15 -8.59
CA GLN A 108 -19.56 -8.96 -8.97
C GLN A 108 -19.93 -8.98 -10.46
N ASN A 109 -19.02 -9.41 -11.34
CA ASN A 109 -19.29 -9.53 -12.77
C ASN A 109 -20.38 -10.56 -13.08
N ARG A 110 -20.43 -11.68 -12.35
CA ARG A 110 -21.51 -12.67 -12.48
C ARG A 110 -22.87 -12.12 -12.07
N LYS A 111 -22.94 -11.30 -11.01
CA LYS A 111 -24.19 -10.67 -10.55
C LYS A 111 -24.72 -9.57 -11.46
N ARG A 112 -23.87 -8.98 -12.30
CA ARG A 112 -24.24 -7.93 -13.27
C ARG A 112 -24.84 -8.49 -14.57
N ARG A 113 -24.70 -9.80 -14.80
CA ARG A 113 -25.33 -10.51 -15.91
C ARG A 113 -26.75 -10.91 -15.52
#